data_AF-A0A1U7D3B1-F1
#
_entry.id   AF-A0A1U7D3B1-F1
#
_cell.length_a   1.000
_cell.length_b   1.000
_cell.length_c   1.000
_cell.angle_alpha   90.00
_cell.angle_beta   90.00
_cell.angle_gamma   90.00
#
_symmetry.space_group_name_H-M   'P 1'
#
loop_
_entity.id
_entity.type
_entity.pdbx_description
1 polymer ?
#
loop_
_entity_poly.entity_id
_entity_poly.type
_entity_poly.pdbx_seq_one_letter_code
_entity_poly.pdbx_strand_id
1 'polypeptide(L)'
;MTHRIKAAAEAGPNAYPRLVEALHENRKLWTMLAIDVADSGNKLPPELRAQIFYLAEFTQEHTGKLLARKARLAPLLEINAAVMRGLSGGRAKR
;
A
#
# COMPACT_ATOMS: atom_id res chain seq x y z
N MET A 1 -6.22 5.57 -3.84
CA MET A 1 -6.06 4.13 -4.15
C MET A 1 -6.80 3.23 -3.17
N THR A 2 -6.55 3.35 -1.87
CA THR A 2 -7.15 2.51 -0.81
C THR A 2 -8.67 2.45 -0.83
N HIS A 3 -9.33 3.59 -1.08
CA HIS A 3 -10.80 3.62 -1.20
C HIS A 3 -11.32 2.80 -2.40
N ARG A 4 -10.58 2.74 -3.52
CA ARG A 4 -10.94 1.93 -4.70
C ARG A 4 -10.84 0.45 -4.39
N ILE A 5 -9.80 0.04 -3.66
CA ILE A 5 -9.63 -1.35 -3.20
C ILE A 5 -10.81 -1.75 -2.31
N LYS A 6 -11.15 -0.91 -1.32
CA LYS A 6 -12.29 -1.14 -0.42
C LYS A 6 -13.62 -1.24 -1.20
N ALA A 7 -13.92 -0.24 -2.04
CA ALA A 7 -15.17 -0.21 -2.80
C ALA A 7 -15.30 -1.40 -3.76
N ALA A 8 -14.21 -1.80 -4.44
CA ALA A 8 -14.22 -2.96 -5.33
C ALA A 8 -14.43 -4.27 -4.57
N ALA A 9 -13.90 -4.40 -3.36
CA ALA A 9 -14.11 -5.58 -2.52
C ALA A 9 -15.55 -5.68 -1.97
N GLU A 10 -16.13 -4.54 -1.59
CA GLU A 10 -17.52 -4.47 -1.07
C GLU A 10 -18.57 -4.67 -2.18
N ALA A 11 -18.22 -4.39 -3.44
CA ALA A 11 -19.10 -4.57 -4.60
C ALA A 11 -19.32 -6.05 -5.02
N GLY A 12 -18.75 -7.00 -4.30
CA GLY A 12 -18.98 -8.43 -4.49
C GLY A 12 -18.22 -9.08 -5.65
N PRO A 13 -18.49 -10.36 -5.96
CA PRO A 13 -17.67 -11.18 -6.87
C PRO A 13 -17.54 -10.61 -8.29
N ASN A 14 -18.59 -9.98 -8.81
CA ASN A 14 -18.60 -9.40 -10.15
C ASN A 14 -17.65 -8.19 -10.29
N ALA A 15 -17.20 -7.61 -9.17
CA ALA A 15 -16.23 -6.53 -9.15
C ALA A 15 -14.77 -7.01 -9.08
N TYR A 16 -14.50 -8.33 -9.14
CA TYR A 16 -13.15 -8.87 -9.03
C TYR A 16 -12.15 -8.26 -10.03
N PRO A 17 -12.47 -8.03 -11.32
CA PRO A 17 -11.55 -7.33 -12.23
C PRO A 17 -11.17 -5.92 -11.75
N ARG A 18 -12.13 -5.16 -11.20
CA ARG A 18 -11.88 -3.84 -10.61
C ARG A 18 -11.02 -3.92 -9.35
N LEU A 19 -11.18 -4.98 -8.56
CA LEU A 19 -10.32 -5.23 -7.40
C LEU A 19 -8.89 -5.54 -7.84
N VAL A 20 -8.69 -6.37 -8.87
CA VAL A 20 -7.38 -6.67 -9.44
C VAL A 20 -6.68 -5.40 -9.92
N GLU A 21 -7.39 -4.54 -10.66
CA GLU A 21 -6.87 -3.25 -11.13
C GLU A 21 -6.46 -2.34 -9.96
N ALA A 22 -7.33 -2.19 -8.95
CA ALA A 22 -7.04 -1.36 -7.79
C ALA A 22 -5.84 -1.90 -6.96
N LEU A 23 -5.70 -3.22 -6.85
CA LEU A 23 -4.56 -3.87 -6.20
C LEU A 23 -3.27 -3.67 -7.00
N HIS A 24 -3.32 -3.77 -8.33
CA HIS A 24 -2.17 -3.55 -9.19
C HIS A 24 -1.65 -2.12 -9.08
N GLU A 25 -2.54 -1.13 -9.14
CA GLU A 25 -2.14 0.27 -8.99
C GLU A 25 -1.62 0.58 -7.58
N ASN A 26 -2.17 -0.07 -6.54
CA ASN A 26 -1.60 0.00 -5.19
C ASN A 26 -0.17 -0.56 -5.13
N ARG A 27 0.10 -1.71 -5.76
CA ARG A 27 1.45 -2.28 -5.85
C ARG A 27 2.41 -1.34 -6.56
N LYS A 28 1.99 -0.73 -7.67
CA LYS A 28 2.81 0.25 -8.42
C LYS A 28 3.21 1.43 -7.56
N LEU A 29 2.28 1.98 -6.78
CA LEU A 29 2.57 3.06 -5.83
C LEU A 29 3.67 2.66 -4.84
N TRP A 30 3.51 1.50 -4.20
CA TRP A 30 4.49 0.99 -3.24
C TRP A 30 5.85 0.67 -3.87
N THR A 31 5.88 0.17 -5.10
CA THR A 31 7.13 -0.02 -5.86
C THR A 31 7.84 1.31 -6.11
N MET A 32 7.12 2.36 -6.52
CA MET A 32 7.73 3.68 -6.71
C MET A 32 8.30 4.25 -5.40
N LEU A 33 7.57 4.10 -4.28
CA LEU A 33 8.07 4.50 -2.97
C LEU A 33 9.33 3.73 -2.57
N ALA A 34 9.36 2.41 -2.80
CA ALA A 34 10.54 1.59 -2.52
C ALA A 34 11.77 2.04 -3.31
N ILE A 35 11.58 2.37 -4.60
CA ILE A 35 12.64 2.90 -5.46
C ILE A 35 13.14 4.24 -4.93
N ASP A 36 12.22 5.17 -4.62
CA ASP A 36 12.57 6.50 -4.11
C ASP A 36 13.34 6.43 -2.78
N VAL A 37 12.91 5.59 -1.83
CA VAL A 37 13.62 5.46 -0.55
C VAL A 37 14.91 4.64 -0.65
N ALA A 38 15.12 3.87 -1.72
CA ALA A 38 16.39 3.19 -1.96
C ALA A 38 17.48 4.14 -2.48
N ASP A 39 17.09 5.26 -3.10
CA ASP A 39 18.01 6.26 -3.62
C ASP A 39 18.88 6.89 -2.52
N SER A 40 20.19 7.04 -2.80
CA SER A 40 21.15 7.62 -1.84
C SER A 40 20.92 9.10 -1.54
N GLY A 41 20.26 9.83 -2.45
CA GLY A 41 19.87 11.22 -2.31
C GLY A 41 18.55 11.43 -1.55
N ASN A 42 17.87 10.36 -1.14
CA ASN A 42 16.65 10.48 -0.35
C ASN A 42 16.94 11.12 1.01
N LYS A 43 16.15 12.13 1.39
CA LYS A 43 16.37 12.95 2.59
C LYS A 43 15.69 12.43 3.85
N LEU A 44 15.00 11.29 3.77
CA LEU A 44 14.37 10.68 4.93
C LEU A 44 15.42 10.02 5.84
N PRO A 45 15.19 9.97 7.16
CA PRO A 45 16.04 9.21 8.08
C PRO A 45 16.16 7.74 7.64
N PRO A 46 17.34 7.10 7.81
CA PRO A 46 17.56 5.70 7.41
C PRO A 46 16.49 4.74 7.93
N GLU A 47 16.03 4.95 9.15
CA GLU A 47 15.02 4.12 9.81
C GLU A 47 13.66 4.23 9.11
N LEU A 48 13.28 5.44 8.69
CA LEU A 48 12.04 5.67 7.97
C LEU A 48 12.10 5.08 6.55
N ARG A 49 13.26 5.19 5.89
CA ARG A 49 13.51 4.56 4.58
C ARG A 49 13.35 3.04 4.68
N ALA A 50 13.94 2.42 5.70
CA ALA A 50 13.84 0.98 5.95
C ALA A 50 12.39 0.53 6.22
N GLN A 51 11.64 1.29 7.03
CA GLN A 51 10.23 1.01 7.30
C GLN A 51 9.37 1.08 6.02
N ILE A 52 9.56 2.11 5.18
CA ILE A 52 8.83 2.23 3.91
C ILE A 52 9.18 1.08 2.98
N PHE A 53 10.45 0.70 2.90
CA PHE A 53 10.90 -0.44 2.09
C PHE A 53 10.24 -1.75 2.54
N TYR A 54 10.22 -2.02 3.84
CA TYR A 54 9.55 -3.20 4.40
C TYR A 54 8.04 -3.23 4.12
N LEU A 55 7.35 -2.09 4.25
CA LEU A 55 5.93 -1.99 3.93
C LEU A 55 5.65 -2.21 2.43
N ALA A 56 6.57 -1.78 1.56
CA ALA A 56 6.47 -2.03 0.13
C ALA A 56 6.59 -3.52 -0.16
N GLU A 57 7.59 -4.21 0.42
CA GLU A 57 7.79 -5.66 0.29
C GLU A 57 6.55 -6.44 0.77
N PHE A 58 6.07 -6.14 1.99
CA PHE A 58 4.82 -6.70 2.51
C PHE A 58 3.67 -6.53 1.52
N THR A 59 3.52 -5.34 0.94
CA THR A 59 2.44 -5.05 0.00
C THR A 59 2.56 -5.89 -1.27
N GLN A 60 3.76 -6.10 -1.80
CA GLN A 60 3.98 -6.96 -2.96
C GLN A 60 3.57 -8.39 -2.67
N GLU A 61 4.08 -8.96 -1.57
CA GLU A 61 3.79 -10.34 -1.19
C GLU A 61 2.30 -10.56 -0.88
N HIS A 62 1.74 -9.71 -0.04
CA HIS A 62 0.37 -9.83 0.43
C HIS A 62 -0.64 -9.64 -0.71
N THR A 63 -0.35 -8.74 -1.65
CA THR A 63 -1.18 -8.61 -2.85
C THR A 63 -1.12 -9.86 -3.73
N GLY A 64 0.05 -10.48 -3.88
CA GLY A 64 0.16 -11.77 -4.57
C GLY A 64 -0.71 -12.85 -3.92
N LYS A 65 -0.68 -12.94 -2.58
CA LYS A 65 -1.53 -13.86 -1.80
C LYS A 65 -3.02 -13.53 -1.96
N LEU A 66 -3.40 -12.26 -2.01
CA LEU A 66 -4.79 -11.81 -2.25
C LEU A 66 -5.31 -12.25 -3.62
N LEU A 67 -4.52 -12.03 -4.68
CA LEU A 67 -4.89 -12.44 -6.04
C LEU A 67 -5.02 -13.97 -6.15
N ALA A 68 -4.17 -14.71 -5.44
CA ALA A 68 -4.28 -16.16 -5.31
C ALA A 68 -5.41 -16.64 -4.38
N ARG A 69 -6.20 -15.73 -3.79
CA ARG A 69 -7.25 -16.02 -2.79
C ARG A 69 -6.75 -16.74 -1.53
N LYS A 70 -5.49 -16.49 -1.15
CA LYS A 70 -4.79 -17.09 0.00
C LYS A 70 -4.62 -16.13 1.19
N ALA A 71 -5.18 -14.93 1.11
CA ALA A 71 -5.07 -13.92 2.17
C ALA A 71 -6.34 -13.08 2.32
N ARG A 72 -6.48 -12.43 3.47
CA ARG A 72 -7.56 -11.47 3.76
C ARG A 72 -7.16 -10.06 3.33
N LEU A 73 -8.14 -9.25 2.95
CA LEU A 73 -7.91 -7.87 2.47
C LEU A 73 -7.58 -6.89 3.60
N ALA A 74 -8.11 -7.12 4.82
CA ALA A 74 -8.01 -6.20 5.94
C ALA A 74 -6.58 -5.70 6.25
N PRO A 75 -5.54 -6.56 6.31
CA PRO A 75 -4.17 -6.10 6.58
C PRO A 75 -3.66 -5.04 5.60
N LEU A 76 -3.99 -5.17 4.31
CA LEU A 76 -3.57 -4.18 3.30
C LEU A 76 -4.29 -2.83 3.50
N LEU A 77 -5.58 -2.87 3.86
CA LEU A 77 -6.36 -1.66 4.13
C LEU A 77 -5.87 -0.95 5.39
N GLU A 78 -5.52 -1.70 6.43
CA GLU A 78 -5.02 -1.18 7.71
C GLU A 78 -3.69 -0.46 7.54
N ILE A 79 -2.72 -1.06 6.82
CA ILE A 79 -1.42 -0.45 6.52
C ILE A 79 -1.62 0.86 5.76
N ASN A 80 -2.39 0.82 4.67
CA ASN A 80 -2.64 2.01 3.88
C ASN A 80 -3.33 3.11 4.71
N ALA A 81 -4.26 2.75 5.60
CA ALA A 81 -4.91 3.69 6.49
C ALA A 81 -3.96 4.27 7.55
N ALA A 82 -3.08 3.44 8.13
CA ALA A 82 -2.08 3.88 9.10
C ALA A 82 -1.09 4.87 8.49
N VAL A 83 -0.62 4.60 7.27
CA VAL A 83 0.26 5.53 6.53
C VAL A 83 -0.45 6.84 6.25
N MET A 84 -1.69 6.82 5.74
CA MET A 84 -2.47 8.04 5.50
C MET A 84 -2.69 8.85 6.78
N ARG A 85 -2.95 8.20 7.93
CA ARG A 85 -3.05 8.87 9.23
C ARG A 85 -1.74 9.53 9.64
N GLY A 86 -0.61 8.83 9.47
CA GLY A 86 0.71 9.38 9.76
C GLY A 86 1.03 10.63 8.92
N LEU A 87 0.70 10.59 7.62
CA LEU A 87 0.90 11.72 6.71
C LEU A 87 0.00 12.92 7.05
N SER A 88 -1.26 12.68 7.44
CA SER A 88 -2.19 13.75 7.83
C SER A 88 -1.82 14.39 9.18
N GLY A 89 -1.34 13.60 10.14
CA GLY A 89 -0.89 14.08 11.45
C GLY A 89 0.41 14.88 11.39
N GLY A 90 1.31 14.58 10.44
CA GLY A 90 2.54 15.34 10.23
C GLY A 90 2.35 16.74 9.63
N ARG A 91 1.17 17.03 9.06
CA ARG A 91 0.85 18.34 8.46
C ARG A 91 0.52 19.43 9.48
N ALA A 92 0.19 19.05 10.73
CA ALA A 92 -0.21 19.95 11.80
C ALA A 92 0.95 20.39 12.73
N LYS A 93 2.19 20.04 12.40
CA LYS A 93 3.37 20.34 13.25
C LYS A 93 4.50 21.03 12.47
N ARG A 94 4.15 21.93 11.55
CA ARG A 94 5.06 22.88 10.92
C ARG A 94 4.63 24.30 11.23
#